data_AF-A0A916EN25-F1
#
_entry.id   AF-A0A916EN25-F1
#
_cell.length_a   1.000
_cell.length_b   1.000
_cell.length_c   1.000
_cell.angle_alpha   90.00
_cell.angle_beta   90.00
_cell.angle_gamma   90.00
#
_symmetry.space_group_name_H-M   'P 1'
#
loop_
_entity.id
_entity.type
_entity.pdbx_description
1 polymer ?
#
loop_
_entity_poly.entity_id
_entity_poly.type
_entity_poly.pdbx_seq_one_letter_code
_entity_poly.pdbx_strand_id
1 'polypeptide(L)'
;MSFQRHSLARLLAAAGLALAVSAPALAAPPEGKIVINYNRCDKNYEGWGAHLWKYPSFPLEGIEWGKPMPPSGTNDFGVFWQVDLAAFGSTGSVNYIIHKGDIKEQGGKDMKFDGKTKREAWVLGGDSKIYFSAEDAAKARGEKPCP
;
A
#
# COMPACT_ATOMS: atom_id res chain seq x y z
N MET A 1 -46.48 -44.12 -42.55
CA MET A 1 -46.62 -43.83 -41.10
C MET A 1 -45.24 -43.58 -40.52
N SER A 2 -45.18 -42.64 -39.58
CA SER A 2 -44.06 -42.31 -38.68
C SER A 2 -42.96 -41.38 -39.22
N PHE A 3 -43.14 -40.10 -38.90
CA PHE A 3 -42.09 -39.10 -38.77
C PHE A 3 -41.35 -39.33 -37.44
N GLN A 4 -40.01 -39.36 -37.43
CA GLN A 4 -39.24 -39.22 -36.19
C GLN A 4 -38.39 -37.95 -36.22
N ARG A 5 -38.53 -37.19 -35.13
CA ARG A 5 -38.24 -35.78 -34.97
C ARG A 5 -36.74 -35.49 -34.86
N HIS A 6 -36.35 -34.32 -35.38
CA HIS A 6 -35.05 -33.71 -35.20
C HIS A 6 -34.90 -33.26 -33.74
N SER A 7 -33.85 -33.70 -33.04
CA SER A 7 -33.46 -33.15 -31.74
C SER A 7 -32.35 -32.12 -31.96
N LEU A 8 -32.72 -30.84 -31.90
CA LEU A 8 -31.77 -29.73 -31.79
C LEU A 8 -31.28 -29.65 -30.34
N ALA A 9 -30.04 -30.11 -30.09
CA ALA A 9 -29.36 -29.84 -28.84
C ALA A 9 -28.95 -28.35 -28.83
N ARG A 10 -29.64 -27.52 -28.04
CA ARG A 10 -29.22 -26.15 -27.73
C ARG A 10 -28.05 -26.21 -26.75
N LEU A 11 -26.85 -25.89 -27.23
CA LEU A 11 -25.72 -25.54 -26.37
C LEU A 11 -26.07 -24.26 -25.59
N LEU A 12 -26.25 -24.39 -24.28
CA LEU A 12 -26.26 -23.25 -23.36
C LEU A 12 -24.81 -22.82 -23.13
N ALA A 13 -24.43 -21.66 -23.68
CA ALA A 13 -23.20 -20.99 -23.28
C ALA A 13 -23.42 -20.34 -21.91
N ALA A 14 -22.83 -20.92 -20.86
CA ALA A 14 -22.75 -20.26 -19.56
C ALA A 14 -21.64 -19.20 -19.62
N ALA A 15 -22.02 -17.93 -19.74
CA ALA A 15 -21.10 -16.81 -19.55
C ALA A 15 -20.84 -16.66 -18.04
N GLY A 16 -19.65 -17.10 -17.58
CA GLY A 16 -19.21 -16.87 -16.20
C GLY A 16 -18.95 -15.37 -15.98
N LEU A 17 -19.70 -14.75 -15.08
CA LEU A 17 -19.46 -13.37 -14.67
C LEU A 17 -18.22 -13.36 -13.75
N ALA A 18 -17.07 -12.96 -14.29
CA ALA A 18 -15.90 -12.70 -13.47
C ALA A 18 -16.15 -11.43 -12.66
N LEU A 19 -16.33 -11.57 -11.34
CA LEU A 19 -16.29 -10.46 -10.40
C LEU A 19 -14.83 -9.97 -10.32
N ALA A 20 -14.52 -8.90 -11.06
CA ALA A 20 -13.29 -8.16 -10.83
C ALA A 20 -13.38 -7.52 -9.44
N VAL A 21 -12.58 -8.00 -8.48
CA VAL A 21 -12.38 -7.29 -7.21
C VAL A 21 -11.55 -6.07 -7.53
N SER A 22 -12.20 -4.92 -7.71
CA SER A 22 -11.53 -3.64 -7.88
C SER A 22 -10.76 -3.32 -6.59
N ALA A 23 -9.47 -3.01 -6.70
CA ALA A 23 -8.77 -2.38 -5.60
C ALA A 23 -9.49 -1.08 -5.22
N PRO A 24 -9.55 -0.70 -3.94
CA PRO A 24 -10.12 0.57 -3.54
C PRO A 24 -9.34 1.71 -4.19
N ALA A 25 -10.08 2.67 -4.77
CA ALA A 25 -9.53 3.92 -5.26
C ALA A 25 -8.83 4.69 -4.13
N LEU A 26 -7.91 5.59 -4.47
CA LEU A 26 -7.22 6.44 -3.50
C LEU A 26 -8.25 7.28 -2.73
N ALA A 27 -8.46 6.94 -1.46
CA ALA A 27 -9.34 7.65 -0.55
C ALA A 27 -8.50 8.31 0.54
N ALA A 28 -9.00 9.44 1.06
CA ALA A 28 -8.41 10.05 2.24
C ALA A 28 -8.38 9.05 3.42
N PRO A 29 -7.42 9.14 4.34
CA PRO A 29 -7.33 8.25 5.47
C PRO A 29 -8.60 8.32 6.30
N PRO A 30 -9.07 7.18 6.86
CA PRO A 30 -10.08 7.20 7.89
C PRO A 30 -9.65 8.12 9.05
N GLU A 31 -10.63 8.70 9.73
CA GLU A 31 -10.36 9.59 10.86
C GLU A 31 -9.46 8.90 11.91
N GLY A 32 -8.48 9.65 12.42
CA GLY A 32 -7.53 9.16 13.41
C GLY A 32 -6.46 8.20 12.87
N LYS A 33 -6.45 7.90 11.57
CA LYS A 33 -5.44 7.03 10.95
C LYS A 33 -4.31 7.81 10.29
N ILE A 34 -3.15 7.16 10.25
CA ILE A 34 -2.01 7.48 9.41
C ILE A 34 -1.95 6.43 8.30
N VAL A 35 -1.71 6.87 7.07
CA VAL A 35 -1.49 5.99 5.92
C VAL A 35 -0.13 6.27 5.30
N ILE A 36 0.67 5.22 5.09
CA ILE A 36 1.90 5.28 4.29
C ILE A 36 1.64 4.49 3.02
N ASN A 37 1.47 5.17 1.90
CA ASN A 37 1.28 4.62 0.56
C ASN A 37 2.64 4.38 -0.10
N TYR A 38 2.81 3.23 -0.75
CA TYR A 38 4.10 2.84 -1.31
C TYR A 38 3.99 2.18 -2.69
N ASN A 39 4.68 2.79 -3.65
CA ASN A 39 4.72 2.37 -5.05
C ASN A 39 6.15 2.07 -5.48
N ARG A 40 6.38 0.88 -6.04
CA ARG A 40 7.67 0.48 -6.60
C ARG A 40 7.50 -0.04 -8.03
N CYS A 41 8.56 0.07 -8.82
CA CYS A 41 8.51 -0.16 -10.26
C CYS A 41 8.30 -1.63 -10.64
N ASP A 42 8.89 -2.56 -9.90
CA ASP A 42 8.73 -4.00 -10.12
C ASP A 42 7.38 -4.56 -9.66
N LYS A 43 6.56 -3.73 -8.97
CA LYS A 43 5.27 -4.11 -8.35
C LYS A 43 5.37 -5.34 -7.42
N ASN A 44 6.58 -5.70 -6.99
CA ASN A 44 6.81 -6.84 -6.12
C ASN A 44 6.94 -6.38 -4.67
N TYR A 45 5.88 -6.60 -3.90
CA TYR A 45 5.78 -6.23 -2.50
C TYR A 45 6.03 -7.40 -1.55
N GLU A 46 6.37 -8.59 -2.07
CA GLU A 46 6.57 -9.77 -1.23
C GLU A 46 7.78 -9.59 -0.30
N GLY A 47 7.52 -9.75 1.00
CA GLY A 47 8.50 -9.57 2.07
C GLY A 47 8.80 -8.12 2.45
N TRP A 48 8.17 -7.14 1.79
CA TRP A 48 8.25 -5.74 2.20
C TRP A 48 7.33 -5.46 3.37
N GLY A 49 7.84 -4.76 4.39
CA GLY A 49 7.08 -4.31 5.54
C GLY A 49 7.55 -2.95 6.04
N ALA A 50 6.81 -2.39 7.00
CA ALA A 50 7.16 -1.14 7.68
C ALA A 50 7.61 -1.42 9.12
N HIS A 51 8.84 -1.04 9.44
CA HIS A 51 9.27 -0.90 10.83
C HIS A 51 8.83 0.47 11.33
N LEU A 52 7.95 0.51 12.33
CA LEU A 52 7.29 1.73 12.81
C LEU A 52 7.59 1.94 14.29
N TRP A 53 7.85 3.18 14.68
CA TRP A 53 8.11 3.52 16.08
C TRP A 53 7.60 4.89 16.49
N LYS A 54 7.34 5.02 17.79
CA LYS A 54 6.98 6.27 18.46
C LYS A 54 8.20 6.90 19.14
N TYR A 55 8.17 8.21 19.31
CA TYR A 55 9.22 8.96 20.01
C TYR A 55 9.36 8.50 21.49
N PRO A 56 10.57 8.47 22.09
CA PRO A 56 11.86 8.75 21.45
C PRO A 56 12.41 7.65 20.53
N SER A 57 12.14 6.36 20.75
CA SER A 57 12.62 5.26 19.87
C SER A 57 11.95 3.93 20.22
N PHE A 58 10.64 3.91 20.47
CA PHE A 58 9.93 2.69 20.86
C PHE A 58 9.16 2.11 19.68
N PRO A 59 9.52 0.91 19.17
CA PRO A 59 8.71 0.24 18.16
C PRO A 59 7.25 0.16 18.57
N LEU A 60 6.35 0.22 17.59
CA LEU A 60 4.94 -0.05 17.84
C LEU A 60 4.77 -1.51 18.29
N GLU A 61 3.68 -1.77 19.01
CA GLU A 61 3.41 -3.09 19.57
C GLU A 61 3.43 -4.18 18.47
N GLY A 62 4.19 -5.24 18.71
CA GLY A 62 4.34 -6.37 17.79
C GLY A 62 5.24 -6.11 16.58
N ILE A 63 5.83 -4.93 16.46
CA ILE A 63 6.76 -4.57 15.38
C ILE A 63 8.21 -4.71 15.85
N GLU A 64 8.98 -5.50 15.10
CA GLU A 64 10.40 -5.73 15.32
C GLU A 64 11.16 -5.59 14.00
N TRP A 65 12.48 -5.51 14.02
CA TRP A 65 13.27 -5.48 12.78
C TRP A 65 13.06 -6.76 11.96
N GLY A 66 13.12 -7.94 12.59
CA GLY A 66 12.88 -9.22 11.90
C GLY A 66 11.40 -9.50 11.58
N LYS A 67 10.48 -8.66 12.08
CA LYS A 67 9.04 -8.81 11.93
C LYS A 67 8.41 -7.42 11.71
N PRO A 68 8.62 -6.80 10.54
CA PRO A 68 7.99 -5.54 10.24
C PRO A 68 6.48 -5.70 10.06
N MET A 69 5.76 -4.59 10.13
CA MET A 69 4.33 -4.58 9.84
C MET A 69 4.10 -4.98 8.37
N PRO A 70 3.30 -6.01 8.07
CA PRO A 70 2.92 -6.29 6.69
C PRO A 70 2.00 -5.18 6.16
N PRO A 71 1.92 -4.98 4.84
CA PRO A 71 0.97 -4.04 4.28
C PRO A 71 -0.47 -4.33 4.73
N SER A 72 -1.22 -3.27 5.03
CA SER A 72 -2.63 -3.36 5.42
C SER A 72 -3.53 -3.67 4.22
N GLY A 73 -3.06 -3.39 3.00
CA GLY A 73 -3.77 -3.70 1.76
C GLY A 73 -3.11 -3.10 0.53
N THR A 74 -3.86 -3.08 -0.57
CA THR A 74 -3.48 -2.49 -1.86
C THR A 74 -4.50 -1.44 -2.30
N ASN A 75 -4.05 -0.45 -3.05
CA ASN A 75 -4.86 0.55 -3.74
C ASN A 75 -4.25 0.85 -5.13
N ASP A 76 -4.82 1.80 -5.87
CA ASP A 76 -4.35 2.14 -7.23
C ASP A 76 -2.89 2.66 -7.27
N PHE A 77 -2.36 3.14 -6.14
CA PHE A 77 -0.97 3.58 -6.05
C PHE A 77 -0.01 2.41 -5.81
N GLY A 78 -0.40 1.43 -5.00
CA GLY A 78 0.45 0.29 -4.65
C GLY A 78 -0.03 -0.42 -3.40
N VAL A 79 0.88 -0.70 -2.47
CA VAL A 79 0.51 -1.16 -1.12
C VAL A 79 0.45 0.01 -0.15
N PHE A 80 -0.26 -0.17 0.95
CA PHE A 80 -0.26 0.82 2.03
C PHE A 80 -0.21 0.17 3.40
N TRP A 81 0.31 0.92 4.38
CA TRP A 81 0.18 0.63 5.80
C TRP A 81 -0.76 1.65 6.44
N GLN A 82 -1.72 1.18 7.24
CA GLN A 82 -2.65 2.02 7.97
C GLN A 82 -2.54 1.75 9.48
N VAL A 83 -2.28 2.80 10.25
CA VAL A 83 -2.05 2.71 11.71
C VAL A 83 -2.79 3.81 12.44
N ASP A 84 -3.23 3.56 13.66
CA ASP A 84 -3.77 4.60 14.53
C ASP A 84 -2.71 5.67 14.83
N LEU A 85 -3.06 6.94 14.63
CA LEU A 85 -2.21 8.06 15.06
C LEU A 85 -1.83 7.94 16.54
N ALA A 86 -2.75 7.49 17.37
CA ALA A 86 -2.56 7.31 18.81
C ALA A 86 -1.42 6.33 19.14
N ALA A 87 -1.11 5.37 18.24
CA ALA A 87 0.02 4.45 18.43
C ALA A 87 1.37 5.18 18.45
N PHE A 88 1.48 6.35 17.80
CA PHE A 88 2.66 7.21 17.79
C PHE A 88 2.77 8.12 19.03
N GLY A 89 1.91 7.90 20.02
CA GLY A 89 1.90 8.63 21.28
C GLY A 89 1.47 10.09 21.14
N SER A 90 1.58 10.84 22.24
CA SER A 90 1.13 12.23 22.31
C SER A 90 1.86 13.17 21.36
N THR A 91 3.08 12.83 20.93
CA THR A 91 3.81 13.62 19.93
C THR A 91 3.16 13.53 18.55
N GLY A 92 2.58 12.38 18.19
CA GLY A 92 2.11 12.09 16.83
C GLY A 92 3.25 12.03 15.79
N SER A 93 4.51 11.96 16.22
CA SER A 93 5.65 11.82 15.32
C SER A 93 5.65 10.41 14.73
N VAL A 94 5.36 10.32 13.43
CA VAL A 94 5.39 9.06 12.70
C VAL A 94 6.81 8.82 12.25
N ASN A 95 7.42 7.75 12.73
CA ASN A 95 8.75 7.35 12.31
C ASN A 95 8.68 5.95 11.68
N TYR A 96 9.37 5.78 10.56
CA TYR A 96 9.29 4.54 9.80
C TYR A 96 10.54 4.22 8.99
N ILE A 97 10.70 2.94 8.67
CA ILE A 97 11.57 2.42 7.62
C ILE A 97 10.74 1.38 6.84
N ILE A 98 10.65 1.53 5.52
CA ILE A 98 10.13 0.47 4.64
C ILE A 98 11.30 -0.43 4.25
N HIS A 99 11.20 -1.74 4.50
CA HIS A 99 12.29 -2.66 4.23
C HIS A 99 11.84 -4.10 3.91
N LYS A 100 12.74 -4.86 3.29
CA LYS A 100 12.66 -6.31 3.06
C LYS A 100 13.96 -6.94 3.57
N GLY A 101 13.91 -7.59 4.74
CA GLY A 101 15.13 -7.97 5.46
C GLY A 101 15.99 -6.72 5.69
N ASP A 102 17.27 -6.78 5.32
CA ASP A 102 18.19 -5.63 5.44
C ASP A 102 18.14 -4.64 4.26
N ILE A 103 17.34 -4.93 3.23
CA ILE A 103 17.15 -4.02 2.10
C ILE A 103 16.18 -2.93 2.52
N LYS A 104 16.66 -1.69 2.63
CA LYS A 104 15.88 -0.52 3.03
C LYS A 104 15.52 0.35 1.83
N GLU A 105 14.32 0.94 1.88
CA GLU A 105 13.93 2.02 0.98
C GLU A 105 14.50 3.38 1.36
N GLN A 106 14.23 4.38 0.53
CA GLN A 106 14.53 5.80 0.77
C GLN A 106 16.01 6.05 1.10
N GLY A 107 16.89 5.27 0.47
CA GLY A 107 18.33 5.35 0.65
C GLY A 107 18.82 4.90 2.02
N GLY A 108 18.04 4.06 2.72
CA GLY A 108 18.42 3.49 4.01
C GLY A 108 18.24 4.41 5.21
N LYS A 109 17.54 5.53 5.03
CA LYS A 109 17.32 6.55 6.06
C LYS A 109 16.14 6.21 6.96
N ASP A 110 16.22 6.69 8.20
CA ASP A 110 15.09 6.74 9.11
C ASP A 110 14.18 7.89 8.69
N MET A 111 12.94 7.56 8.34
CA MET A 111 11.99 8.54 7.83
C MET A 111 11.08 9.02 8.95
N LYS A 112 10.70 10.31 8.89
CA LYS A 112 9.86 10.95 9.90
C LYS A 112 8.95 11.99 9.27
N PHE A 113 7.72 12.08 9.76
CA PHE A 113 6.83 13.21 9.54
C PHE A 113 5.92 13.46 10.75
N ASP A 114 5.34 14.65 10.81
CA ASP A 114 4.37 14.98 11.83
C ASP A 114 2.98 14.48 11.42
N GLY A 115 2.54 13.40 12.09
CA GLY A 115 1.25 12.80 11.86
C GLY A 115 0.11 13.78 12.13
N LYS A 116 0.24 14.72 13.07
CA LYS A 116 -0.82 15.67 13.44
C LYS A 116 -1.18 16.64 12.33
N THR A 117 -0.20 16.98 11.49
CA THR A 117 -0.38 17.91 10.36
C THR A 117 -0.52 17.18 9.03
N LYS A 118 0.03 15.97 8.91
CA LYS A 118 0.00 15.15 7.69
C LYS A 118 -0.48 13.74 8.02
N ARG A 119 -1.64 13.34 7.48
CA ARG A 119 -2.21 11.99 7.69
C ARG A 119 -1.72 10.95 6.70
N GLU A 120 -1.11 11.39 5.60
CA GLU A 120 -0.63 10.51 4.53
C GLU A 120 0.82 10.79 4.20
N ALA A 121 1.55 9.72 3.91
CA ALA A 121 2.83 9.76 3.22
C ALA A 121 2.71 8.94 1.93
N TRP A 122 3.26 9.45 0.84
CA TRP A 122 3.30 8.78 -0.45
C TRP A 122 4.77 8.57 -0.82
N VAL A 123 5.17 7.32 -0.98
CA VAL A 123 6.56 6.90 -1.10
C VAL A 123 6.76 6.16 -2.43
N LEU A 124 7.80 6.56 -3.15
CA LEU A 124 8.23 5.94 -4.39
C LEU A 124 9.49 5.11 -4.13
N GLY A 125 9.47 3.83 -4.51
CA GLY A 125 10.64 2.96 -4.43
C GLY A 125 11.79 3.53 -5.25
N GLY A 126 12.98 3.57 -4.63
CA GLY A 126 14.18 4.19 -5.21
C GLY A 126 14.22 5.72 -5.18
N ASP A 127 13.28 6.37 -4.49
CA ASP A 127 13.31 7.80 -4.16
C ASP A 127 13.51 7.98 -2.65
N SER A 128 14.29 8.98 -2.25
CA SER A 128 14.56 9.32 -0.84
C SER A 128 13.54 10.30 -0.23
N LYS A 129 12.60 10.82 -1.02
CA LYS A 129 11.63 11.81 -0.58
C LYS A 129 10.39 11.18 0.07
N ILE A 130 9.68 12.00 0.85
CA ILE A 130 8.29 11.76 1.25
C ILE A 130 7.43 12.78 0.49
N TYR A 131 6.38 12.30 -0.16
CA TYR A 131 5.35 13.15 -0.73
C TYR A 131 4.13 13.17 0.20
N PHE A 132 3.39 14.27 0.24
CA PHE A 132 2.22 14.45 1.11
C PHE A 132 0.91 14.55 0.32
N SER A 133 0.95 14.20 -0.96
CA SER A 133 -0.18 14.10 -1.86
C SER A 133 0.10 13.00 -2.91
N ALA A 134 -0.95 12.35 -3.40
CA ALA A 134 -0.82 11.36 -4.47
C ALA A 134 -0.36 12.03 -5.77
N GLU A 135 -0.81 13.26 -6.00
CA GLU A 135 -0.53 14.07 -7.17
C GLU A 135 0.95 14.41 -7.27
N ASP A 136 1.59 14.85 -6.18
CA ASP A 136 3.02 15.18 -6.17
C ASP A 136 3.87 13.91 -6.37
N ALA A 137 3.47 12.80 -5.76
CA ALA A 137 4.13 11.51 -5.97
C ALA A 137 3.97 11.04 -7.43
N ALA A 138 2.78 11.17 -8.02
CA ALA A 138 2.53 10.81 -9.42
C ALA A 138 3.36 11.68 -10.38
N LYS A 139 3.42 13.00 -10.12
CA LYS A 139 4.27 13.93 -10.88
C LYS A 139 5.74 13.52 -10.82
N ALA A 140 6.26 13.23 -9.63
CA ALA A 140 7.64 12.78 -9.47
C ALA A 140 7.91 11.44 -10.16
N ARG A 141 6.96 10.50 -10.12
CA ARG A 141 7.05 9.25 -10.89
C ARG A 141 7.03 9.50 -12.40
N GLY A 142 6.32 10.52 -12.88
CA GLY A 142 6.34 10.94 -14.28
C GLY A 142 7.69 11.56 -14.70
N GLU A 143 8.34 12.31 -13.82
CA GLU A 143 9.69 12.87 -14.06
C GLU A 143 10.77 11.79 -14.05
N LYS A 144 10.59 10.74 -13.24
CA LYS A 144 11.46 9.55 -13.21
C LYS A 144 10.63 8.27 -13.39
N PRO A 145 10.26 7.94 -14.64
CA PRO A 145 9.47 6.77 -14.95
C PRO A 145 10.14 5.49 -14.49
N CYS A 146 9.31 4.47 -14.24
CA CYS A 146 9.82 3.11 -14.09
C CYS A 146 10.41 2.65 -15.43
N PRO A 147 11.50 1.86 -15.39
CA PRO A 147 12.12 1.30 -16.59
C PRO A 147 11.19 0.34 -17.33
#